data_AF-A0A4Q6DTS5-F1
#
_entry.id   AF-A0A4Q6DTS5-F1
#
_cell.length_a   1.000
_cell.length_b   1.000
_cell.length_c   1.000
_cell.angle_alpha   90.00
_cell.angle_beta   90.00
_cell.angle_gamma   90.00
#
_symmetry.space_group_name_H-M   'P 1'
#
loop_
_entity.id
_entity.type
_entity.pdbx_description
1 polymer ?
#
loop_
_entity_poly.entity_id
_entity_poly.type
_entity_poly.pdbx_seq_one_letter_code
_entity_poly.pdbx_strand_id
1 'polypeptide(L)'
;FDPRGNLWITNDVSGAAMHQAPYTDFMNNGLFVVPMSGPGAGVPVMVATAPRDAEFTGPEFSPDGRTLFLSVQHPGEQSPSAAAPTSHWPDGGNSIPRPAVVAISGALLDTLSGA
;
A
#
# COMPACT_ATOMS: atom_id res chain seq x y z
N PHE A 1 7.82 -10.23 5.82
CA PHE A 1 9.25 -9.91 5.96
C PHE A 1 9.90 -10.05 4.59
N ASP A 2 10.88 -9.21 4.27
CA ASP A 2 11.69 -9.37 3.05
C ASP A 2 12.88 -10.32 3.31
N PRO A 3 13.67 -10.70 2.27
CA PRO A 3 14.82 -11.59 2.43
C PRO A 3 15.92 -11.09 3.38
N ARG A 4 15.95 -9.80 3.71
CA ARG A 4 16.89 -9.21 4.68
C ARG A 4 16.32 -9.16 6.10
N GLY A 5 15.08 -9.61 6.27
CA GLY A 5 14.38 -9.59 7.55
C GLY A 5 13.81 -8.22 7.91
N ASN A 6 13.65 -7.27 6.98
CA ASN A 6 12.90 -6.05 7.28
C ASN A 6 11.41 -6.37 7.43
N LEU A 7 10.73 -5.67 8.34
CA LEU A 7 9.30 -5.80 8.56
C LEU A 7 8.54 -4.87 7.61
N TRP A 8 7.59 -5.42 6.87
CA TRP A 8 6.72 -4.65 5.98
C TRP A 8 5.32 -4.61 6.58
N ILE A 9 4.74 -3.41 6.64
CA ILE A 9 3.47 -3.13 7.31
C ILE A 9 2.52 -2.48 6.31
N THR A 10 1.30 -2.96 6.26
CA THR A 10 0.17 -2.25 5.66
C THR A 10 -0.80 -1.85 6.76
N ASN A 11 -1.59 -0.80 6.54
CA ASN A 11 -2.65 -0.42 7.44
C ASN A 11 -4.01 -0.38 6.73
N ASP A 12 -5.05 -0.57 7.54
CA ASP A 12 -6.46 -0.59 7.16
C ASP A 12 -7.23 0.38 8.06
N VAL A 13 -7.05 1.67 7.82
CA VAL A 13 -7.94 2.68 8.36
C VAL A 13 -9.16 2.70 7.44
N SER A 14 -10.35 2.50 8.02
CA SER A 14 -11.59 2.52 7.25
C SER A 14 -11.79 3.85 6.54
N GLY A 15 -12.39 3.82 5.36
CA GLY A 15 -12.59 5.02 4.53
C GLY A 15 -13.44 6.09 5.19
N ALA A 16 -14.33 5.71 6.11
CA ALA A 16 -15.09 6.66 6.92
C ALA A 16 -14.24 7.39 7.97
N ALA A 17 -13.11 6.80 8.39
CA ALA A 17 -12.17 7.37 9.36
C ALA A 17 -10.93 7.99 8.72
N MET A 18 -10.56 7.58 7.49
CA MET A 18 -9.48 8.21 6.73
C MET A 18 -9.76 9.72 6.58
N HIS A 19 -8.68 10.52 6.61
CA HIS A 19 -8.75 11.99 6.56
C HIS A 19 -9.49 12.67 7.73
N GLN A 20 -9.93 11.91 8.75
CA GLN A 20 -10.56 12.41 9.97
C GLN A 20 -9.66 12.18 11.17
N ALA A 21 -9.81 12.97 12.23
CA ALA A 21 -9.07 12.76 13.47
C ALA A 21 -9.39 11.38 14.08
N PRO A 22 -8.39 10.63 14.58
CA PRO A 22 -6.97 10.99 14.75
C PRO A 22 -6.07 10.68 13.55
N TYR A 23 -6.63 10.25 12.42
CA TYR A 23 -5.92 9.77 11.23
C TYR A 23 -5.74 10.82 10.12
N THR A 24 -6.05 12.10 10.37
CA THR A 24 -5.94 13.17 9.35
C THR A 24 -4.57 13.21 8.69
N ASP A 25 -3.49 13.04 9.46
CA ASP A 25 -2.12 13.09 8.93
C ASP A 25 -1.70 11.80 8.20
N PHE A 26 -2.42 10.69 8.38
CA PHE A 26 -2.15 9.43 7.68
C PHE A 26 -2.61 9.45 6.23
N MET A 27 -3.57 10.32 5.88
CA MET A 27 -4.16 10.43 4.54
C MET A 27 -4.76 9.08 4.08
N ASN A 28 -4.37 8.58 2.90
CA ASN A 28 -4.75 7.24 2.45
C ASN A 28 -3.95 6.17 3.20
N ASN A 29 -4.47 4.95 3.27
CA ASN A 29 -3.71 3.78 3.73
C ASN A 29 -2.38 3.63 2.99
N GLY A 30 -1.39 3.01 3.63
CA GLY A 30 -0.01 3.02 3.17
C GLY A 30 0.69 1.68 3.34
N LEU A 31 1.80 1.57 2.63
CA LEU A 31 2.81 0.52 2.76
C LEU A 31 4.03 1.15 3.44
N PHE A 32 4.50 0.49 4.48
CA PHE A 32 5.64 0.92 5.27
C PHE A 32 6.67 -0.20 5.36
N VAL A 33 7.94 0.18 5.44
CA VAL A 33 9.04 -0.72 5.79
C VAL A 33 9.66 -0.25 7.10
N VAL A 34 9.95 -1.19 7.99
CA VAL A 34 10.72 -0.99 9.22
C VAL A 34 12.03 -1.76 9.04
N PRO A 35 13.16 -1.06 8.81
CA PRO A 35 14.46 -1.69 8.78
C PRO A 35 14.75 -2.38 10.12
N MET A 36 15.29 -3.59 10.08
CA MET A 36 15.62 -4.34 11.31
C MET A 36 17.11 -4.28 11.67
N SER A 37 17.92 -3.57 10.89
CA SER A 37 19.35 -3.37 11.13
C SER A 37 19.84 -2.04 10.55
N GLY A 38 21.06 -1.63 10.94
CA GLY A 38 21.68 -0.39 10.48
C GLY A 38 21.18 0.88 11.20
N PRO A 39 21.61 2.07 10.75
CA PRO A 39 21.32 3.34 11.44
C PRO A 39 19.84 3.72 11.53
N GLY A 40 19.00 3.18 10.65
CA GLY A 40 17.54 3.41 10.62
C GLY A 40 16.73 2.29 11.26
N ALA A 41 17.36 1.37 12.00
CA ALA A 41 16.66 0.23 12.58
C ALA A 41 15.51 0.66 13.50
N GLY A 42 14.33 0.08 13.31
CA GLY A 42 13.13 0.36 14.10
C GLY A 42 12.36 1.63 13.70
N VAL A 43 12.86 2.40 12.73
CA VAL A 43 12.18 3.62 12.25
C VAL A 43 11.33 3.28 11.02
N PRO A 44 9.99 3.40 11.07
CA PRO A 44 9.14 3.14 9.92
C PRO A 44 9.34 4.20 8.83
N VAL A 45 9.38 3.74 7.57
CA VAL A 45 9.42 4.60 6.38
C VAL A 45 8.26 4.22 5.48
N MET A 46 7.44 5.20 5.09
CA MET A 46 6.38 4.99 4.10
C MET A 46 6.99 4.88 2.70
N VAL A 47 6.62 3.83 1.96
CA VAL A 47 7.14 3.53 0.62
C VAL A 47 6.08 3.70 -0.47
N ALA A 48 4.81 3.55 -0.14
CA ALA A 48 3.70 3.78 -1.07
C ALA A 48 2.41 4.14 -0.32
N THR A 49 1.49 4.82 -1.00
CA THR A 49 0.12 5.06 -0.55
C THR A 49 -0.86 4.30 -1.44
N ALA A 50 -1.91 3.75 -0.83
CA ALA A 50 -3.03 3.14 -1.51
C ALA A 50 -3.82 4.18 -2.33
N PRO A 51 -4.58 3.74 -3.34
CA PRO A 51 -5.56 4.58 -4.01
C PRO A 51 -6.59 5.14 -3.04
N ARG A 52 -7.38 6.11 -3.52
CA ARG A 52 -8.49 6.66 -2.75
C ARG A 52 -9.45 5.55 -2.30
N ASP A 53 -9.84 5.62 -1.03
CA ASP A 53 -10.80 4.74 -0.37
C ASP A 53 -10.45 3.26 -0.59
N ALA A 54 -9.18 2.90 -0.35
CA ALA A 54 -8.64 1.55 -0.51
C ALA A 54 -7.69 1.24 0.66
N GLU A 55 -7.38 -0.03 0.85
CA GLU A 55 -6.27 -0.49 1.71
C GLU A 55 -5.24 -1.30 0.90
N PHE A 56 -4.04 -1.41 1.45
CA PHE A 56 -3.08 -2.43 1.02
C PHE A 56 -3.16 -3.65 1.93
N THR A 57 -3.10 -4.85 1.35
CA THR A 57 -3.09 -6.10 2.10
C THR A 57 -2.33 -7.19 1.39
N GLY A 58 -1.97 -8.25 2.11
CA GLY A 58 -1.28 -9.43 1.58
C GLY A 58 0.04 -9.13 0.83
N PRO A 59 1.04 -8.50 1.47
CA PRO A 59 2.37 -8.35 0.87
C PRO A 59 3.07 -9.71 0.76
N GLU A 60 3.60 -10.03 -0.42
CA GLU A 60 4.38 -11.24 -0.69
C GLU A 60 5.57 -10.93 -1.60
N PHE A 61 6.77 -11.37 -1.23
CA PHE A 61 7.98 -11.17 -2.04
C PHE A 61 8.18 -12.32 -3.03
N SER A 62 8.65 -12.00 -4.23
CA SER A 62 9.20 -13.01 -5.13
C SER A 62 10.39 -13.74 -4.47
N PRO A 63 10.70 -14.99 -4.86
CA PRO A 63 11.80 -15.75 -4.26
C PRO A 63 13.18 -15.06 -4.33
N ASP A 64 13.39 -14.21 -5.33
CA ASP A 64 14.62 -13.43 -5.51
C ASP A 64 14.59 -12.07 -4.80
N GLY A 65 13.49 -11.71 -4.12
CA GLY A 65 13.32 -10.46 -3.40
C GLY A 65 13.09 -9.21 -4.26
N ARG A 66 13.11 -9.34 -5.59
CA ARG A 66 13.09 -8.20 -6.53
C ARG A 66 11.70 -7.66 -6.85
N THR A 67 10.66 -8.42 -6.51
CA THR A 67 9.27 -8.03 -6.73
C THR A 67 8.49 -8.19 -5.44
N LEU A 68 7.78 -7.14 -5.04
CA LEU A 68 6.76 -7.19 -4.01
C LEU A 68 5.38 -7.24 -4.67
N PHE A 69 4.66 -8.33 -4.45
CA PHE A 69 3.24 -8.45 -4.77
C PHE A 69 2.42 -7.88 -3.62
N LEU A 70 1.44 -7.03 -3.95
CA LEU A 70 0.61 -6.36 -2.94
C LEU A 70 -0.83 -6.25 -3.44
N SER A 71 -1.79 -6.61 -2.60
CA SER A 71 -3.20 -6.46 -2.95
C SER A 71 -3.68 -5.04 -2.63
N VAL A 72 -4.39 -4.44 -3.58
CA VAL A 72 -5.21 -3.25 -3.38
C VAL A 72 -6.64 -3.72 -3.18
N GLN A 73 -7.16 -3.59 -1.96
CA GLN A 73 -8.52 -4.00 -1.63
C GLN A 73 -9.50 -2.82 -1.78
N HIS A 74 -10.70 -3.16 -2.26
CA HIS A 74 -11.91 -2.31 -2.29
C HIS A 74 -11.74 -0.82 -2.66
N PRO A 75 -10.95 -0.46 -3.70
CA PRO A 75 -10.83 0.94 -4.11
C PRO A 75 -12.20 1.58 -4.35
N GLY A 76 -12.44 2.71 -3.69
CA GLY A 76 -13.73 3.38 -3.75
C GLY A 76 -14.75 2.84 -2.74
N GLU A 77 -14.35 2.29 -1.59
CA GLU A 77 -15.30 1.74 -0.60
C GLU A 77 -16.35 2.77 -0.12
N GLN A 78 -16.06 4.07 -0.22
CA GLN A 78 -16.98 5.16 0.11
C GLN A 78 -17.88 5.58 -1.06
N SER A 79 -17.89 4.81 -2.15
CA SER A 79 -18.77 5.08 -3.29
C SER A 79 -20.23 4.91 -2.88
N PRO A 80 -21.09 5.94 -3.04
CA PRO A 80 -22.51 5.82 -2.72
C PRO A 80 -23.24 4.82 -3.62
N SER A 81 -22.74 4.59 -4.84
CA SER A 81 -23.23 3.56 -5.76
C SER A 81 -22.20 3.28 -6.86
N ALA A 82 -22.38 2.20 -7.61
CA ALA A 82 -21.55 1.88 -8.78
C ALA A 82 -21.62 2.94 -9.89
N ALA A 83 -22.66 3.77 -9.94
CA ALA A 83 -22.83 4.85 -10.92
C ALA A 83 -22.14 6.15 -10.52
N ALA A 84 -21.70 6.27 -9.26
CA ALA A 84 -21.02 7.45 -8.72
C ALA A 84 -19.81 7.01 -7.88
N PRO A 85 -18.79 6.41 -8.50
CA PRO A 85 -17.64 5.88 -7.76
C PRO A 85 -16.77 7.02 -7.20
N THR A 86 -16.19 6.81 -6.02
CA THR A 86 -15.24 7.74 -5.41
C THR A 86 -13.79 7.52 -5.87
N SER A 87 -13.51 6.35 -6.43
CA SER A 87 -12.21 5.98 -6.99
C SER A 87 -12.40 5.42 -8.40
N HIS A 88 -11.40 5.63 -9.26
CA HIS A 88 -11.36 5.06 -10.61
C HIS A 88 -10.13 4.16 -10.82
N TRP A 89 -9.44 3.80 -9.74
CA TRP A 89 -8.26 2.94 -9.83
C TRP A 89 -8.65 1.52 -10.27
N PRO A 90 -7.86 0.84 -11.13
CA PRO A 90 -6.55 1.26 -11.64
C PRO A 90 -6.58 2.09 -12.93
N ASP A 91 -7.63 2.00 -13.74
CA ASP A 91 -7.59 2.50 -15.12
C ASP A 91 -7.81 4.02 -15.24
N GLY A 92 -8.35 4.66 -14.20
CA GLY A 92 -8.61 6.09 -14.15
C GLY A 92 -9.78 6.54 -15.03
N GLY A 93 -9.90 7.86 -15.22
CA GLY A 93 -11.00 8.44 -15.98
C GLY A 93 -12.35 8.19 -15.30
N ASN A 94 -13.27 7.54 -16.02
CA ASN A 94 -14.62 7.19 -15.53
C ASN A 94 -14.78 5.68 -15.29
N SER A 95 -13.69 4.92 -15.18
CA SER A 95 -13.78 3.47 -14.99
C SER A 95 -14.39 3.09 -13.65
N ILE A 96 -15.09 1.95 -13.60
CA ILE A 96 -15.52 1.35 -12.33
C ILE A 96 -14.25 0.86 -11.60
N PRO A 97 -14.07 1.17 -10.31
CA PRO A 97 -12.88 0.75 -9.60
C PRO A 97 -12.82 -0.76 -9.42
N ARG A 98 -11.61 -1.33 -9.40
CA ARG A 98 -11.41 -2.78 -9.31
C ARG A 98 -10.30 -3.10 -8.32
N PRO A 99 -10.50 -4.03 -7.36
CA PRO A 99 -9.39 -4.56 -6.58
C PRO A 99 -8.43 -5.32 -7.52
N ALA A 100 -7.14 -5.27 -7.21
CA ALA A 100 -6.13 -5.96 -7.99
C ALA A 100 -4.88 -6.25 -7.16
N VAL A 101 -4.09 -7.21 -7.61
CA VAL A 101 -2.72 -7.43 -7.11
C VAL A 101 -1.77 -6.64 -8.01
N VAL A 102 -0.93 -5.80 -7.40
CA VAL A 102 0.14 -5.08 -8.10
C VAL A 102 1.48 -5.77 -7.89
N ALA A 103 2.37 -5.67 -8.87
CA ALA A 103 3.77 -6.07 -8.76
C ALA A 103 4.63 -4.80 -8.69
N ILE A 104 5.34 -4.61 -7.58
CA ILE A 104 6.21 -3.46 -7.34
C ILE A 104 7.65 -3.95 -7.49
N SER A 105 8.44 -3.26 -8.32
CA SER A 105 9.85 -3.55 -8.55
C SER A 105 10.62 -2.27 -8.87
N GLY A 106 11.96 -2.35 -8.80
CA GLY A 106 12.87 -1.27 -9.19
C GLY A 106 13.89 -0.91 -8.11
N ALA A 107 14.76 0.04 -8.44
CA ALA A 107 16.00 0.32 -7.70
C ALA A 107 15.81 0.60 -6.20
N LEU A 108 14.70 1.23 -5.80
CA LEU A 108 14.39 1.47 -4.39
C LEU A 108 14.15 0.13 -3.66
N LEU A 109 13.34 -0.75 -4.23
CA LEU A 109 13.05 -2.05 -3.65
C LEU A 109 14.31 -2.92 -3.63
N ASP A 110 15.12 -2.90 -4.69
CA ASP A 110 16.39 -3.61 -4.75
C ASP A 110 17.33 -3.15 -3.62
N THR A 111 17.41 -1.84 -3.37
CA THR A 111 18.24 -1.28 -2.29
C THR A 111 17.75 -1.70 -0.90
N LEU A 112 16.43 -1.69 -0.67
CA LEU A 112 15.83 -2.05 0.61
C LEU A 112 15.95 -3.56 0.90
N SER A 113 15.67 -4.39 -0.12
CA SER A 113 15.68 -5.85 -0.04
C SER A 113 17.08 -6.48 -0.27
N GLY A 114 18.07 -5.69 -0.72
CA GLY A 114 19.44 -6.11 -1.02
C GLY A 114 19.56 -7.08 -2.18
N ALA A 115 18.73 -6.91 -3.20
CA ALA A 115 18.67 -7.71 -4.42
C ALA A 115 19.54 -7.18 -5.57
#